data_AF-A0A1J3DVT1-F1
#
_entry.id   AF-A0A1J3DVT1-F1
#
_cell.length_a   1.000
_cell.length_b   1.000
_cell.length_c   1.000
_cell.angle_alpha   90.00
_cell.angle_beta   90.00
_cell.angle_gamma   90.00
#
_symmetry.space_group_name_H-M   'P 1'
#
loop_
_entity.id
_entity.type
_entity.pdbx_description
1 polymer ?
#
loop_
_entity_poly.entity_id
_entity_poly.type
_entity_poly.pdbx_seq_one_letter_code
_entity_poly.pdbx_strand_id
1 'polypeptide(L)'
;MMARPRNYRASSRKSSYSTLVFAVLIMFTFVILFLLALGILSLPSNNVSSSRANDLSSIVRKTLQRSGEDGSENERWVEIISWEPRASIYHNFLSKEECKYLIELAKPHMEKSTVVDEKTGKSTDSRVRTSSGTFLARGRDKTIREIEKRISDFTFIPVEHGEGLQVLHYEIGQKYEPHYDYFMDEYNTRNGGQRIATVLMYLSDVEEGGETVFPAAKGNYSAVPWWSELSECGKGGLSVKPKMGDALLFWSMTPDATLDPSSLHGGCAVIKGNKWSSTKWLRVHEYKV
;
A
#
# COMPACT_ATOMS: atom_id res chain seq x y z
N MET A 1 16.30 -107.01 1.41
CA MET A 1 15.54 -106.14 2.33
C MET A 1 16.53 -105.23 3.07
N MET A 2 16.64 -103.96 2.70
CA MET A 2 17.42 -102.96 3.44
C MET A 2 16.68 -101.63 3.38
N ALA A 3 16.17 -101.17 4.53
CA ALA A 3 15.69 -99.81 4.70
C ALA A 3 16.86 -98.92 5.15
N ARG A 4 17.07 -97.80 4.44
CA ARG A 4 18.08 -96.76 4.75
C ARG A 4 17.40 -95.49 5.29
N PRO A 5 18.14 -94.64 6.04
CA PRO A 5 17.59 -93.82 7.10
C PRO A 5 17.01 -92.48 6.63
N ARG A 6 16.06 -91.96 7.41
CA ARG A 6 15.55 -90.59 7.34
C ARG A 6 16.45 -89.67 8.15
N ASN A 7 17.29 -88.87 7.49
CA ASN A 7 18.02 -87.77 8.12
C ASN A 7 17.27 -86.46 7.89
N TYR A 8 16.83 -85.82 8.99
CA TYR A 8 16.33 -84.46 9.02
C TYR A 8 17.48 -83.48 8.74
N ARG A 9 17.32 -82.61 7.75
CA ARG A 9 18.19 -81.43 7.53
C ARG A 9 17.38 -80.18 7.84
N ALA A 10 17.73 -79.50 8.93
CA ALA A 10 17.21 -78.19 9.26
C ALA A 10 17.68 -77.17 8.20
N SER A 11 16.73 -76.51 7.54
CA SER A 11 17.00 -75.44 6.58
C SER A 11 17.20 -74.12 7.33
N SER A 12 18.41 -73.57 7.31
CA SER A 12 18.67 -72.21 7.80
C SER A 12 18.06 -71.18 6.83
N ARG A 13 17.08 -70.40 7.32
CA ARG A 13 16.47 -69.30 6.57
C ARG A 13 17.49 -68.15 6.48
N LYS A 14 18.06 -67.92 5.29
CA LYS A 14 18.82 -66.70 5.00
C LYS A 14 17.84 -65.53 4.91
N SER A 15 18.01 -64.53 5.78
CA SER A 15 17.23 -63.29 5.74
C SER A 15 17.54 -62.53 4.45
N SER A 16 16.49 -62.11 3.75
CA SER A 16 16.62 -61.34 2.51
C SER A 16 17.14 -59.95 2.83
N TYR A 17 18.07 -59.44 2.02
CA TYR A 17 18.64 -58.09 2.13
C TYR A 17 17.56 -57.01 2.27
N SER A 18 16.40 -57.21 1.64
CA SER A 18 15.24 -56.32 1.74
C SER A 18 14.68 -56.22 3.16
N THR A 19 14.64 -57.32 3.91
CA THR A 19 14.15 -57.35 5.29
C THR A 19 15.11 -56.60 6.23
N LEU A 20 16.41 -56.71 5.96
CA LEU A 20 17.44 -55.99 6.73
C LEU A 20 17.35 -54.46 6.50
N VAL A 21 17.19 -54.04 5.25
CA VAL A 21 17.03 -52.61 4.90
C VAL A 21 15.77 -52.04 5.54
N PHE A 22 14.66 -52.77 5.50
CA PHE A 22 13.40 -52.33 6.11
C PHE A 22 13.51 -52.19 7.63
N ALA A 23 14.19 -53.14 8.29
CA ALA A 23 14.45 -53.06 9.73
C ALA A 23 15.33 -51.85 10.10
N VAL A 24 16.35 -51.55 9.29
CA VAL A 24 17.21 -50.37 9.52
C VAL A 24 16.42 -49.07 9.36
N LEU A 25 15.54 -48.97 8.35
CA LEU A 25 14.70 -47.78 8.15
C LEU A 25 13.75 -47.55 9.32
N ILE A 26 13.13 -48.61 9.85
CA ILE A 26 12.26 -48.52 11.03
C ILE A 26 13.05 -48.09 12.26
N MET A 27 14.23 -48.65 12.49
CA MET A 27 15.08 -48.22 13.62
C MET A 27 15.46 -46.74 13.50
N PHE A 28 15.75 -46.27 12.28
CA PHE A 28 16.10 -44.88 12.03
C PHE A 28 14.92 -43.92 12.28
N THR A 29 13.69 -44.31 11.91
CA THR A 29 12.50 -43.49 12.19
C THR A 29 12.22 -43.39 13.69
N PHE A 30 12.38 -44.48 14.45
CA PHE A 30 12.23 -44.45 15.90
C PHE A 30 13.28 -43.57 16.59
N VAL A 31 14.54 -43.59 16.12
CA VAL A 31 15.59 -42.71 16.63
C VAL A 31 15.27 -41.24 16.36
N ILE A 32 14.79 -40.89 15.17
CA ILE A 32 14.40 -39.51 14.84
C ILE A 32 13.23 -39.04 15.73
N LEU A 33 12.21 -39.87 15.93
CA LEU A 33 11.07 -39.55 16.78
C LEU A 33 11.48 -39.39 18.26
N PHE A 34 12.40 -40.23 18.73
CA PHE A 34 12.95 -40.13 20.08
C PHE A 34 13.76 -38.84 20.29
N LEU A 35 14.58 -38.46 19.31
CA LEU A 35 15.35 -37.20 19.36
C LEU A 35 14.44 -35.96 19.28
N LEU A 36 13.33 -36.03 18.53
CA LEU A 36 12.29 -34.99 18.50
C LEU A 36 11.58 -34.87 19.86
N ALA A 37 11.23 -36.00 20.50
CA ALA A 37 10.56 -36.03 21.80
C ALA A 37 11.45 -35.50 22.94
N LEU A 38 12.77 -35.70 22.83
CA LEU A 38 13.77 -35.14 23.76
C LEU A 38 14.14 -33.68 23.45
N GLY A 39 13.60 -33.09 22.37
CA GLY A 39 13.90 -31.71 21.96
C GLY A 39 15.32 -31.49 21.43
N ILE A 40 16.05 -32.56 21.11
CA ILE A 40 17.42 -32.52 20.60
C ILE A 40 17.41 -32.23 19.08
N LEU A 41 16.39 -32.73 18.38
CA LEU A 41 16.09 -32.37 17.00
C LEU A 41 14.89 -31.42 17.00
N SER A 42 14.96 -30.33 16.24
CA SER A 42 13.84 -29.43 15.99
C SER A 42 13.51 -29.44 14.49
N LEU A 43 12.24 -29.65 14.16
CA LEU A 43 11.77 -29.46 12.79
C LEU A 43 11.82 -27.95 12.48
N PRO A 44 12.15 -27.56 11.24
CA PRO A 44 12.01 -26.17 10.82
C PRO A 44 10.53 -25.81 10.96
N SER A 45 10.22 -25.02 11.99
CA SER A 45 8.90 -24.42 12.12
C SER A 45 8.81 -23.35 11.04
N ASN A 46 8.34 -23.73 9.86
CA ASN A 46 7.65 -22.79 9.00
C ASN A 46 6.29 -22.49 9.65
N ASN A 47 6.32 -21.83 10.81
CA ASN A 47 5.25 -20.97 11.24
C ASN A 47 5.23 -19.79 10.25
N VAL A 48 4.72 -20.07 9.05
CA VAL A 48 3.98 -19.06 8.31
C VAL A 48 2.72 -18.87 9.14
N SER A 49 2.83 -18.06 10.21
CA SER A 49 1.67 -17.31 10.63
C SER A 49 1.24 -16.59 9.36
N SER A 50 0.13 -16.99 8.78
CA SER A 50 -0.61 -16.10 7.90
C SER A 50 -0.78 -14.81 8.69
N SER A 51 0.09 -13.83 8.44
CA SER A 51 -0.17 -12.47 8.85
C SER A 51 -1.53 -12.20 8.23
N ARG A 52 -2.56 -12.05 9.07
CA ARG A 52 -3.85 -11.56 8.58
C ARG A 52 -3.52 -10.39 7.67
N ALA A 53 -4.12 -10.31 6.48
CA ALA A 53 -3.80 -9.26 5.52
C ALA A 53 -3.76 -7.87 6.19
N ASN A 54 -4.51 -7.67 7.27
CA ASN A 54 -4.60 -6.43 8.03
C ASN A 54 -3.64 -6.30 9.25
N ASP A 55 -2.57 -7.10 9.33
CA ASP A 55 -1.54 -7.02 10.40
C ASP A 55 -0.37 -6.09 10.01
N LEU A 56 -0.48 -4.83 10.44
CA LEU A 56 0.51 -3.77 10.19
C LEU A 56 1.80 -3.94 11.02
N SER A 57 1.87 -4.89 11.97
CA SER A 57 3.10 -5.13 12.75
C SER A 57 4.28 -5.63 11.90
N SER A 58 3.99 -6.21 10.74
CA SER A 58 4.98 -6.63 9.75
C SER A 58 5.71 -5.44 9.11
N ILE A 59 5.01 -4.32 8.90
CA ILE A 59 5.56 -3.06 8.37
C ILE A 59 6.55 -2.48 9.38
N VAL A 60 6.16 -2.41 10.65
CA VAL A 60 7.01 -1.94 11.76
C VAL A 60 8.34 -2.69 11.79
N ARG A 61 8.31 -4.02 11.61
CA ARG A 61 9.53 -4.86 11.59
C ARG A 61 10.45 -4.57 10.40
N LYS A 62 9.88 -4.32 9.21
CA LYS A 62 10.65 -4.06 7.99
C LYS A 62 11.31 -2.67 8.03
N THR A 63 10.63 -1.67 8.57
CA THR A 63 11.17 -0.31 8.74
C THR A 63 12.35 -0.30 9.73
N LEU A 64 12.24 -1.00 10.86
CA LEU A 64 13.31 -1.11 11.86
C LEU A 64 14.58 -1.84 11.37
N GLN A 65 14.43 -2.83 10.48
CA GLN A 65 15.59 -3.50 9.89
C GLN A 65 16.35 -2.61 8.91
N ARG A 66 15.66 -1.65 8.27
CA ARG A 66 16.26 -0.78 7.26
C ARG A 66 17.01 0.41 7.84
N SER A 67 16.72 0.81 9.08
CA SER A 67 17.46 1.85 9.80
C SER A 67 18.85 1.42 10.28
N GLY A 68 19.28 0.19 9.98
CA GLY A 68 20.56 -0.39 10.44
C GLY A 68 21.72 -0.37 9.45
N GLU A 69 21.52 0.05 8.20
CA GLU A 69 22.59 0.15 7.20
C GLU A 69 22.63 1.56 6.60
N ASP A 70 23.80 2.19 6.69
CA ASP A 70 24.14 3.50 6.13
C ASP A 70 23.85 3.53 4.62
N GLY A 71 22.74 4.17 4.24
CA GLY A 71 22.23 4.21 2.87
C GLY A 71 21.51 5.53 2.60
N SER A 72 21.99 6.24 1.59
CA SER A 72 21.68 7.64 1.24
C SER A 72 20.26 8.12 1.58
N GLU A 73 20.13 9.32 2.15
CA GLU A 73 18.86 10.03 2.43
C GLU A 73 17.89 10.15 1.23
N ASN A 74 18.31 9.73 0.03
CA ASN A 74 17.56 9.83 -1.23
C ASN A 74 17.14 8.48 -1.83
N GLU A 75 17.31 7.35 -1.14
CA GLU A 75 16.85 6.07 -1.69
C GLU A 75 15.32 6.02 -1.75
N ARG A 76 14.81 5.66 -2.92
CA ARG A 76 13.39 5.50 -3.24
C ARG A 76 12.90 4.13 -2.83
N TRP A 77 11.76 4.05 -2.12
CA TRP A 77 11.23 2.76 -1.67
C TRP A 77 9.73 2.80 -1.37
N VAL A 78 9.10 1.62 -1.31
CA VAL A 78 7.65 1.48 -1.11
C VAL A 78 7.32 0.81 0.23
N GLU A 79 6.41 1.44 0.97
CA GLU A 79 5.80 0.92 2.19
C GLU A 79 4.33 0.58 1.91
N ILE A 80 3.91 -0.67 2.11
CA ILE A 80 2.49 -1.03 2.07
C ILE A 80 1.90 -0.66 3.42
N ILE A 81 0.86 0.17 3.46
CA ILE A 81 0.26 0.65 4.72
C ILE A 81 -1.14 0.08 4.99
N SER A 82 -1.78 -0.51 3.97
CA SER A 82 -3.08 -1.16 4.10
C SER A 82 -3.40 -2.05 2.90
N TRP A 83 -4.25 -3.04 3.13
CA TRP A 83 -4.86 -3.87 2.10
C TRP A 83 -6.35 -3.53 1.88
N GLU A 84 -6.99 -2.87 2.84
CA GLU A 84 -8.40 -2.45 2.80
C GLU A 84 -8.53 -1.03 3.41
N PRO A 85 -8.45 0.04 2.59
CA PRO A 85 -8.24 0.01 1.15
C PRO A 85 -6.80 -0.38 0.84
N ARG A 86 -6.55 -0.86 -0.38
CA ARG A 86 -5.17 -1.04 -0.85
C ARG A 86 -4.50 0.32 -0.86
N ALA A 87 -3.48 0.50 -0.03
CA ALA A 87 -2.76 1.76 0.10
C ALA A 87 -1.26 1.51 0.34
N SER A 88 -0.42 2.32 -0.30
CA SER A 88 1.03 2.24 -0.19
C SER A 88 1.66 3.61 -0.33
N ILE A 89 2.73 3.86 0.40
CA ILE A 89 3.53 5.07 0.30
C ILE A 89 4.77 4.76 -0.52
N TYR A 90 5.03 5.57 -1.54
CA TYR A 90 6.32 5.63 -2.21
C TYR A 90 7.12 6.80 -1.61
N HIS A 91 8.09 6.46 -0.77
CA HIS A 91 8.94 7.44 -0.13
C HIS A 91 9.99 8.00 -1.09
N ASN A 92 10.28 9.30 -0.93
CA ASN A 92 11.21 10.04 -1.79
C ASN A 92 10.81 9.99 -3.28
N PHE A 93 9.51 9.91 -3.55
CA PHE A 93 8.96 9.81 -4.91
C PHE A 93 9.31 11.03 -5.75
N LEU A 94 9.05 12.23 -5.22
CA LEU A 94 9.49 13.51 -5.79
C LEU A 94 10.77 13.99 -5.10
N SER A 95 11.66 14.59 -5.88
CA SER A 95 12.75 15.42 -5.35
C SER A 95 12.19 16.72 -4.74
N LYS A 96 12.98 17.36 -3.87
CA LYS A 96 12.60 18.65 -3.28
C LYS A 96 12.45 19.73 -4.34
N GLU A 97 13.22 19.65 -5.42
CA GLU A 97 13.20 20.53 -6.58
C GLU A 97 11.90 20.36 -7.37
N GLU A 98 11.46 19.13 -7.62
CA GLU A 98 10.17 18.84 -8.27
C GLU A 98 8.99 19.36 -7.42
N CYS A 99 9.03 19.17 -6.10
CA CYS A 99 7.98 19.69 -5.22
C CYS A 99 7.88 21.22 -5.30
N LYS A 100 9.02 21.93 -5.18
CA LYS A 100 9.05 23.40 -5.29
C LYS A 100 8.60 23.86 -6.68
N TYR A 101 9.03 23.17 -7.73
CA TYR A 101 8.62 23.46 -9.10
C TYR A 101 7.10 23.42 -9.27
N LEU A 102 6.44 22.35 -8.80
CA LEU A 102 4.98 22.23 -8.88
C LEU A 102 4.27 23.34 -8.09
N ILE A 103 4.77 23.68 -6.90
CA ILE A 103 4.22 24.78 -6.08
C ILE A 103 4.34 26.12 -6.81
N GLU A 104 5.53 26.49 -7.29
CA GLU A 104 5.74 27.77 -7.98
C GLU A 104 4.95 27.88 -9.28
N LEU A 105 4.80 26.77 -10.02
CA LEU A 105 3.99 26.74 -11.23
C LEU A 105 2.49 26.91 -10.94
N ALA A 106 2.02 26.43 -9.79
CA ALA A 106 0.62 26.49 -9.41
C ALA A 106 0.21 27.83 -8.76
N LYS A 107 1.08 28.42 -7.93
CA LYS A 107 0.82 29.63 -7.13
C LYS A 107 0.05 30.76 -7.84
N PRO A 108 0.41 31.16 -9.08
CA PRO A 108 -0.28 32.26 -9.77
C PRO A 108 -1.72 31.95 -10.21
N HIS A 109 -2.11 30.68 -10.17
CA HIS A 109 -3.37 30.17 -10.73
C HIS A 109 -4.27 29.52 -9.66
N MET A 110 -3.97 29.74 -8.37
CA MET A 110 -4.71 29.15 -7.27
C MET A 110 -6.05 29.84 -7.09
N GLU A 111 -7.13 29.06 -7.16
CA GLU A 111 -8.49 29.52 -6.90
C GLU A 111 -9.12 28.71 -5.76
N LYS A 112 -10.14 29.26 -5.10
CA LYS A 112 -10.86 28.52 -4.04
C LYS A 112 -11.41 27.22 -4.62
N SER A 113 -11.10 26.11 -3.97
CA SER A 113 -11.53 24.79 -4.44
C SER A 113 -13.05 24.66 -4.33
N THR A 114 -13.64 24.05 -5.35
CA THR A 114 -15.06 23.71 -5.40
C THR A 114 -15.24 22.20 -5.33
N VAL A 115 -16.47 21.76 -5.04
CA VAL A 115 -16.88 20.36 -5.15
C VAL A 115 -17.93 20.20 -6.23
N VAL A 116 -17.93 19.05 -6.91
CA VAL A 116 -19.00 18.71 -7.86
C VAL A 116 -20.20 18.22 -7.08
N ASP A 117 -21.33 18.91 -7.22
CA ASP A 117 -22.60 18.49 -6.63
C ASP A 117 -23.11 17.22 -7.32
N GLU A 118 -23.38 16.17 -6.55
CA GLU A 118 -23.76 14.85 -7.05
C GLU A 118 -25.10 14.85 -7.81
N LYS A 119 -26.02 15.77 -7.47
CA LYS A 119 -27.36 15.81 -8.07
C LYS A 119 -27.40 16.60 -9.37
N THR A 120 -26.56 17.60 -9.49
CA THR A 120 -26.61 18.59 -10.58
C THR A 120 -25.37 18.57 -11.47
N GLY A 121 -24.30 17.90 -11.05
CA GLY A 121 -23.01 17.88 -11.72
C GLY A 121 -22.29 19.23 -11.73
N LYS A 122 -22.77 20.22 -10.97
CA LYS A 122 -22.23 21.59 -10.96
C LYS A 122 -21.20 21.78 -9.86
N SER A 123 -20.18 22.57 -10.17
CA SER A 123 -19.18 23.04 -9.22
C SER A 123 -19.81 24.02 -8.21
N THR A 124 -19.77 23.69 -6.91
CA THR A 124 -20.32 24.52 -5.82
C THR A 124 -19.26 24.91 -4.79
N ASP A 125 -19.43 26.08 -4.16
CA ASP A 125 -18.59 26.52 -3.04
C ASP A 125 -18.79 25.59 -1.85
N SER A 126 -17.69 25.08 -1.31
CA SER A 126 -17.73 23.93 -0.43
C SER A 126 -17.28 24.27 0.98
N ARG A 127 -18.18 24.11 1.96
CA ARG A 127 -17.78 23.99 3.37
C ARG A 127 -17.06 22.67 3.67
N VAL A 128 -17.09 21.74 2.71
CA VAL A 128 -16.59 20.36 2.80
C VAL A 128 -15.13 20.28 2.32
N ARG A 129 -14.74 21.12 1.34
CA ARG A 129 -13.37 21.30 0.88
C ARG A 129 -13.02 22.78 0.89
N THR A 130 -12.14 23.18 1.80
CA THR A 130 -11.84 24.59 2.04
C THR A 130 -10.47 25.03 1.51
N SER A 131 -9.80 24.19 0.73
CA SER A 131 -8.50 24.49 0.08
C SER A 131 -8.61 25.51 -1.05
N SER A 132 -7.45 25.95 -1.54
CA SER A 132 -7.30 26.47 -2.90
C SER A 132 -6.67 25.42 -3.81
N GLY A 133 -6.90 25.50 -5.12
CA GLY A 133 -6.37 24.55 -6.08
C GLY A 133 -6.29 25.06 -7.51
N THR A 134 -5.52 24.34 -8.33
CA THR A 134 -5.41 24.56 -9.77
C THR A 134 -5.04 23.26 -10.48
N PHE A 135 -5.21 23.22 -11.80
CA PHE A 135 -4.83 22.06 -12.62
C PHE A 135 -3.64 22.40 -13.53
N LEU A 136 -2.67 21.51 -13.55
CA LEU A 136 -1.59 21.50 -14.53
C LEU A 136 -1.90 20.45 -15.59
N ALA A 137 -1.90 20.86 -16.86
CA ALA A 137 -2.23 19.98 -17.98
C ALA A 137 -1.27 18.78 -18.06
N ARG A 138 -1.81 17.63 -18.46
CA ARG A 138 -1.02 16.42 -18.71
C ARG A 138 0.04 16.70 -19.77
N GLY A 139 1.28 16.27 -19.51
CA GLY A 139 2.39 16.41 -20.44
C GLY A 139 2.85 17.85 -20.73
N ARG A 140 2.41 18.84 -19.93
CA ARG A 140 2.66 20.28 -20.14
C ARG A 140 4.12 20.61 -20.46
N ASP A 141 5.06 20.06 -19.70
CA ASP A 141 6.50 20.29 -19.87
C ASP A 141 7.31 19.03 -19.51
N LYS A 142 8.64 19.13 -19.60
CA LYS A 142 9.54 18.00 -19.37
C LYS A 142 9.41 17.46 -17.94
N THR A 143 9.39 18.34 -16.93
CA THR A 143 9.31 17.95 -15.53
C THR A 143 8.00 17.22 -15.23
N ILE A 144 6.87 17.76 -15.72
CA ILE A 144 5.56 17.11 -15.55
C ILE A 144 5.54 15.75 -16.25
N ARG A 145 6.07 15.63 -17.48
CA ARG A 145 6.14 14.33 -18.18
C ARG A 145 6.96 13.29 -17.42
N GLU A 146 8.08 13.70 -16.80
CA GLU A 146 8.93 12.80 -16.02
C GLU A 146 8.22 12.31 -14.74
N ILE A 147 7.49 13.21 -14.06
CA ILE A 147 6.66 12.87 -12.90
C ILE A 147 5.53 11.92 -13.32
N GLU A 148 4.82 12.21 -14.40
CA GLU A 148 3.72 11.37 -14.90
C GLU A 148 4.19 10.00 -15.37
N LYS A 149 5.36 9.92 -16.00
CA LYS A 149 6.00 8.64 -16.32
C LYS A 149 6.30 7.85 -15.05
N ARG A 150 6.85 8.49 -14.01
CA ARG A 150 7.12 7.85 -12.72
C ARG A 150 5.85 7.34 -12.03
N ILE A 151 4.74 8.08 -12.15
CA ILE A 151 3.42 7.64 -11.68
C ILE A 151 2.98 6.40 -12.46
N SER A 152 3.14 6.40 -13.78
CA SER A 152 2.82 5.23 -14.62
C SER A 152 3.67 4.02 -14.25
N ASP A 153 4.99 4.19 -14.06
CA ASP A 153 5.90 3.12 -13.65
C ASP A 153 5.53 2.55 -12.25
N PHE A 154 5.08 3.41 -11.31
CA PHE A 154 4.67 2.98 -9.97
C PHE A 154 3.33 2.23 -9.96
N THR A 155 2.37 2.72 -10.75
CA THR A 155 0.99 2.22 -10.72
C THR A 155 0.71 1.13 -11.76
N PHE A 156 1.61 0.97 -12.73
CA PHE A 156 1.44 0.15 -13.93
C PHE A 156 0.25 0.56 -14.82
N ILE A 157 -0.21 1.81 -14.67
CA ILE A 157 -1.29 2.40 -15.47
C ILE A 157 -0.67 3.34 -16.51
N PRO A 158 -1.05 3.30 -17.80
CA PRO A 158 -0.47 4.19 -18.81
C PRO A 158 -0.69 5.68 -18.49
N VAL A 159 0.25 6.53 -18.91
CA VAL A 159 0.18 7.99 -18.68
C VAL A 159 -1.11 8.59 -19.24
N GLU A 160 -1.58 8.06 -20.36
CA GLU A 160 -2.77 8.50 -21.10
C GLU A 160 -4.08 8.26 -20.32
N HIS A 161 -4.07 7.41 -19.30
CA HIS A 161 -5.20 7.18 -18.40
C HIS A 161 -5.26 8.21 -17.26
N GLY A 162 -4.19 8.99 -17.09
CA GLY A 162 -4.13 10.01 -16.05
C GLY A 162 -4.84 11.31 -16.45
N GLU A 163 -5.60 11.89 -15.54
CA GLU A 163 -6.07 13.29 -15.62
C GLU A 163 -4.89 14.28 -15.51
N GLY A 164 -5.14 15.59 -15.60
CA GLY A 164 -4.12 16.59 -15.22
C GLY A 164 -3.70 16.48 -13.75
N LEU A 165 -2.54 17.04 -13.41
CA LEU A 165 -2.11 17.15 -12.02
C LEU A 165 -2.91 18.25 -11.32
N GLN A 166 -3.69 17.88 -10.31
CA GLN A 166 -4.35 18.87 -9.45
C GLN A 166 -3.39 19.29 -8.34
N VAL A 167 -3.01 20.56 -8.25
CA VAL A 167 -2.21 21.08 -7.12
C VAL A 167 -3.14 21.77 -6.14
N LEU A 168 -2.92 21.54 -4.84
CA LEU A 168 -3.77 21.99 -3.75
C LEU A 168 -2.95 22.61 -2.63
N HIS A 169 -3.51 23.67 -2.03
CA HIS A 169 -2.95 24.34 -0.88
C HIS A 169 -3.99 24.46 0.24
N TYR A 170 -3.60 24.03 1.44
CA TYR A 170 -4.38 24.17 2.66
C TYR A 170 -3.61 25.04 3.66
N GLU A 171 -4.25 26.13 4.06
CA GLU A 171 -3.85 26.97 5.18
C GLU A 171 -4.33 26.38 6.51
N ILE A 172 -3.89 26.99 7.62
CA ILE A 172 -4.32 26.62 8.97
C ILE A 172 -5.86 26.61 9.05
N GLY A 173 -6.42 25.53 9.59
CA GLY A 173 -7.85 25.27 9.73
C GLY A 173 -8.55 24.75 8.47
N GLN A 174 -7.90 24.82 7.29
CA GLN A 174 -8.49 24.28 6.07
C GLN A 174 -8.36 22.75 6.03
N LYS A 175 -9.37 22.11 5.44
CA LYS A 175 -9.56 20.65 5.43
C LYS A 175 -10.29 20.17 4.18
N TYR A 176 -10.37 18.85 4.05
CA TYR A 176 -11.29 18.18 3.14
C TYR A 176 -11.99 17.05 3.93
N GLU A 177 -13.30 17.14 4.08
CA GLU A 177 -14.09 16.05 4.66
C GLU A 177 -13.91 14.72 3.89
N PRO A 178 -14.16 13.58 4.56
CA PRO A 178 -14.11 12.28 3.92
C PRO A 178 -15.01 12.19 2.67
N HIS A 179 -14.43 11.71 1.57
CA HIS A 179 -15.09 11.53 0.28
C HIS A 179 -14.48 10.36 -0.49
N TYR A 180 -15.10 10.04 -1.61
CA TYR A 180 -14.58 9.07 -2.58
C TYR A 180 -14.03 9.80 -3.79
N ASP A 181 -12.96 9.27 -4.37
CA ASP A 181 -12.43 9.77 -5.63
C ASP A 181 -13.16 9.20 -6.85
N TYR A 182 -13.82 8.04 -6.70
CA TYR A 182 -14.66 7.47 -7.74
C TYR A 182 -15.98 8.24 -7.88
N PHE A 183 -16.57 8.18 -9.07
CA PHE A 183 -17.83 8.83 -9.38
C PHE A 183 -19.02 7.93 -9.07
N MET A 184 -20.09 8.55 -8.57
CA MET A 184 -21.42 7.92 -8.42
C MET A 184 -22.34 8.20 -9.62
N ASP A 185 -21.94 9.12 -10.51
CA ASP A 185 -22.72 9.53 -11.67
C ASP A 185 -22.14 9.02 -13.00
N GLU A 186 -23.01 8.89 -14.00
CA GLU A 186 -22.62 8.46 -15.35
C GLU A 186 -21.96 9.55 -16.18
N TYR A 187 -22.10 10.83 -15.81
CA TYR A 187 -21.59 11.94 -16.61
C TYR A 187 -20.06 12.01 -16.55
N ASN A 188 -19.51 11.95 -15.33
CA ASN A 188 -18.08 12.04 -15.08
C ASN A 188 -17.30 10.79 -15.54
N THR A 189 -17.98 9.66 -15.73
CA THR A 189 -17.36 8.43 -16.26
C THR A 189 -17.27 8.40 -17.78
N ARG A 190 -17.88 9.34 -18.51
CA ARG A 190 -17.83 9.36 -20.00
C ARG A 190 -16.44 9.53 -20.58
N ASN A 191 -15.55 10.23 -19.88
CA ASN A 191 -14.17 10.43 -20.32
C ASN A 191 -13.22 9.55 -19.49
N GLY A 192 -12.66 8.52 -20.10
CA GLY A 192 -11.75 7.58 -19.44
C GLY A 192 -12.41 6.56 -18.51
N GLY A 193 -13.73 6.60 -18.28
CA GLY A 193 -14.41 5.67 -17.35
C GLY A 193 -14.20 6.05 -15.88
N GLN A 194 -14.31 5.07 -14.98
CA GLN A 194 -14.15 5.27 -13.54
C GLN A 194 -12.70 5.61 -13.14
N ARG A 195 -12.52 6.34 -12.02
CA ARG A 195 -11.21 6.49 -11.36
C ARG A 195 -10.88 5.21 -10.56
N ILE A 196 -9.80 4.53 -10.93
CA ILE A 196 -9.37 3.27 -10.31
C ILE A 196 -8.41 3.48 -9.15
N ALA A 197 -7.59 4.52 -9.24
CA ALA A 197 -6.53 4.79 -8.29
C ALA A 197 -6.21 6.29 -8.24
N THR A 198 -5.67 6.68 -7.10
CA THR A 198 -5.21 8.04 -6.84
C THR A 198 -3.78 8.00 -6.35
N VAL A 199 -2.95 8.86 -6.93
CA VAL A 199 -1.61 9.17 -6.40
C VAL A 199 -1.64 10.58 -5.83
N LEU A 200 -1.54 10.67 -4.51
CA LEU A 200 -1.45 11.92 -3.75
C LEU A 200 0.00 12.18 -3.35
N MET A 201 0.64 13.13 -4.01
CA MET A 201 2.02 13.55 -3.72
C MET A 201 2.02 14.69 -2.71
N TYR A 202 2.81 14.58 -1.65
CA TYR A 202 2.99 15.63 -0.66
C TYR A 202 4.13 16.57 -1.10
N LEU A 203 3.80 17.84 -1.31
CA LEU A 203 4.76 18.84 -1.81
C LEU A 203 5.39 19.67 -0.70
N SER A 204 4.90 19.54 0.53
CA SER A 204 5.46 20.16 1.73
C SER A 204 5.37 19.22 2.94
N ASP A 205 6.27 19.41 3.89
CA ASP A 205 6.12 18.88 5.24
C ASP A 205 5.04 19.70 5.96
N VAL A 206 4.26 19.05 6.83
CA VAL A 206 3.26 19.71 7.67
C VAL A 206 3.63 19.46 9.13
N GLU A 207 3.75 20.55 9.89
CA GLU A 207 4.21 20.47 11.29
C GLU A 207 3.19 19.76 12.19
N GLU A 208 1.90 20.10 12.05
CA GLU A 208 0.83 19.48 12.82
C GLU A 208 -0.50 19.45 12.02
N GLY A 209 -1.20 18.32 12.08
CA GLY A 209 -2.42 18.09 11.33
C GLY A 209 -2.16 17.80 9.84
N GLY A 210 -3.16 18.06 9.00
CA GLY A 210 -3.03 17.91 7.55
C GLY A 210 -2.95 16.47 7.05
N GLU A 211 -3.16 15.46 7.89
CA GLU A 211 -3.07 14.05 7.52
C GLU A 211 -4.07 13.67 6.43
N THR A 212 -3.72 12.69 5.61
CA THR A 212 -4.70 11.99 4.79
C THR A 212 -5.25 10.82 5.60
N VAL A 213 -6.52 10.87 5.98
CA VAL A 213 -7.17 9.88 6.85
C VAL A 213 -8.13 9.00 6.05
N PHE A 214 -8.12 7.70 6.30
CA PHE A 214 -9.05 6.68 5.79
C PHE A 214 -9.91 6.15 6.94
N PRO A 215 -11.04 6.80 7.26
CA PRO A 215 -11.88 6.41 8.41
C PRO A 215 -12.55 5.04 8.25
N ALA A 216 -12.70 4.55 7.02
CA ALA A 216 -13.33 3.26 6.73
C ALA A 216 -12.32 2.09 6.60
N ALA A 217 -11.01 2.37 6.72
CA ALA A 217 -9.96 1.36 6.59
C ALA A 217 -10.11 0.24 7.62
N LYS A 218 -9.75 -0.98 7.23
CA LYS A 218 -9.77 -2.16 8.09
C LYS A 218 -8.37 -2.47 8.61
N GLY A 219 -8.28 -2.85 9.88
CA GLY A 219 -7.02 -3.25 10.52
C GLY A 219 -6.74 -2.49 11.80
N ASN A 220 -5.63 -2.86 12.46
CA ASN A 220 -5.17 -2.17 13.66
C ASN A 220 -4.28 -0.98 13.27
N TYR A 221 -4.90 0.11 12.82
CA TYR A 221 -4.18 1.30 12.37
C TYR A 221 -3.49 2.09 13.49
N SER A 222 -3.80 1.80 14.76
CA SER A 222 -3.01 2.32 15.89
C SER A 222 -1.60 1.72 16.00
N ALA A 223 -1.27 0.72 15.16
CA ALA A 223 0.06 0.10 15.12
C ALA A 223 1.05 0.85 14.19
N VAL A 224 0.63 1.90 13.48
CA VAL A 224 1.57 2.67 12.65
C VAL A 224 2.59 3.42 13.53
N PRO A 225 3.89 3.49 13.15
CA PRO A 225 4.94 4.09 13.97
C PRO A 225 4.67 5.55 14.39
N TRP A 226 3.96 6.30 13.56
CA TRP A 226 3.68 7.73 13.76
C TRP A 226 2.36 8.02 14.50
N TRP A 227 1.69 6.99 15.05
CA TRP A 227 0.36 7.12 15.66
C TRP A 227 0.28 8.20 16.75
N SER A 228 1.30 8.29 17.61
CA SER A 228 1.35 9.26 18.71
C SER A 228 1.45 10.71 18.24
N GLU A 229 1.87 10.93 17.00
CA GLU A 229 2.06 12.26 16.41
C GLU A 229 0.87 12.71 15.55
N LEU A 230 -0.18 11.89 15.46
CA LEU A 230 -1.39 12.21 14.72
C LEU A 230 -2.28 13.18 15.51
N SER A 231 -2.93 14.07 14.79
CA SER A 231 -4.04 14.87 15.28
C SER A 231 -5.23 13.98 15.69
N GLU A 232 -6.19 14.55 16.43
CA GLU A 232 -7.42 13.83 16.79
C GLU A 232 -8.21 13.38 15.54
N CYS A 233 -8.17 14.17 14.46
CA CYS A 233 -8.73 13.75 13.16
C CYS A 233 -7.95 12.56 12.58
N GLY A 234 -6.61 12.61 12.61
CA GLY A 234 -5.75 11.54 12.11
C GLY A 234 -5.95 10.22 12.86
N LYS A 235 -6.28 10.26 14.16
CA LYS A 235 -6.60 9.06 14.94
C LYS A 235 -7.97 8.45 14.61
N GLY A 236 -8.78 9.12 13.79
CA GLY A 236 -10.09 8.63 13.34
C GLY A 236 -10.05 7.45 12.35
N GLY A 237 -8.86 7.04 11.89
CA GLY A 237 -8.68 5.91 10.98
C GLY A 237 -7.22 5.65 10.66
N LEU A 238 -6.94 4.88 9.62
CA LEU A 238 -5.59 4.81 9.04
C LEU A 238 -5.22 6.19 8.50
N SER A 239 -4.07 6.73 8.91
CA SER A 239 -3.66 8.06 8.50
C SER A 239 -2.22 8.12 8.04
N VAL A 240 -1.98 8.98 7.05
CA VAL A 240 -0.66 9.27 6.51
C VAL A 240 -0.32 10.74 6.78
N LYS A 241 0.80 10.97 7.45
CA LYS A 241 1.33 12.32 7.69
C LYS A 241 1.96 12.87 6.39
N PRO A 242 1.70 14.13 6.02
CA PRO A 242 2.34 14.74 4.86
C PRO A 242 3.85 14.89 5.09
N LYS A 243 4.64 14.25 4.23
CA LYS A 243 6.09 14.39 4.20
C LYS A 243 6.52 14.77 2.79
N MET A 244 7.22 15.89 2.65
CA MET A 244 7.63 16.42 1.36
C MET A 244 8.38 15.37 0.54
N GLY A 245 7.91 15.13 -0.68
CA GLY A 245 8.51 14.16 -1.59
C GLY A 245 7.84 12.79 -1.59
N ASP A 246 7.09 12.44 -0.55
CA ASP A 246 6.39 11.15 -0.50
C ASP A 246 5.12 11.18 -1.36
N ALA A 247 4.76 10.02 -1.92
CA ALA A 247 3.54 9.84 -2.69
C ALA A 247 2.70 8.68 -2.14
N LEU A 248 1.46 8.96 -1.76
CA LEU A 248 0.48 7.97 -1.35
C LEU A 248 -0.30 7.47 -2.57
N LEU A 249 -0.20 6.18 -2.86
CA LEU A 249 -1.08 5.48 -3.80
C LEU A 249 -2.17 4.76 -3.01
N PHE A 250 -3.43 4.98 -3.39
CA PHE A 250 -4.55 4.18 -2.92
C PHE A 250 -5.54 3.88 -4.05
N TRP A 251 -6.27 2.78 -3.89
CA TRP A 251 -7.17 2.27 -4.92
C TRP A 251 -8.63 2.55 -4.56
N SER A 252 -9.36 3.12 -5.50
CA SER A 252 -10.80 3.37 -5.42
C SER A 252 -11.64 2.13 -5.74
N MET A 253 -10.99 1.10 -6.28
CA MET A 253 -11.61 -0.15 -6.72
C MET A 253 -10.81 -1.37 -6.24
N THR A 254 -11.51 -2.43 -5.92
CA THR A 254 -10.95 -3.75 -5.64
C THR A 254 -10.47 -4.44 -6.93
N PRO A 255 -9.65 -5.50 -6.84
CA PRO A 255 -9.14 -6.21 -8.03
C PRO A 255 -10.21 -6.82 -8.94
N ASP A 256 -11.42 -7.08 -8.44
CA ASP A 256 -12.58 -7.54 -9.22
C ASP A 256 -13.36 -6.40 -9.89
N ALA A 257 -12.80 -5.18 -9.89
CA ALA A 257 -13.37 -3.97 -10.46
C ALA A 257 -14.69 -3.51 -9.80
N THR A 258 -14.93 -3.88 -8.54
CA THR A 258 -15.98 -3.24 -7.73
C THR A 258 -15.45 -1.99 -7.01
N LEU A 259 -16.32 -1.03 -6.73
CA LEU A 259 -15.95 0.17 -5.97
C LEU A 259 -15.60 -0.24 -4.54
N ASP A 260 -14.50 0.29 -3.99
CA ASP A 260 -14.03 -0.04 -2.65
C ASP A 260 -14.51 1.00 -1.62
N PRO A 261 -15.51 0.71 -0.76
CA PRO A 261 -16.00 1.66 0.23
C PRO A 261 -14.97 1.95 1.34
N SER A 262 -13.95 1.09 1.51
CA SER A 262 -12.88 1.36 2.47
C SER A 262 -11.94 2.48 1.99
N SER A 263 -12.00 2.86 0.70
CA SER A 263 -11.24 3.97 0.11
C SER A 263 -11.77 5.36 0.46
N LEU A 264 -12.81 5.45 1.30
CA LEU A 264 -13.28 6.72 1.87
C LEU A 264 -12.11 7.40 2.55
N HIS A 265 -11.80 8.63 2.13
CA HIS A 265 -10.63 9.34 2.63
C HIS A 265 -10.86 10.84 2.72
N GLY A 266 -10.15 11.52 3.62
CA GLY A 266 -10.24 12.96 3.83
C GLY A 266 -8.87 13.58 4.10
N GLY A 267 -8.83 14.90 4.08
CA GLY A 267 -7.70 15.70 4.53
C GLY A 267 -8.03 16.34 5.87
N CYS A 268 -7.37 15.89 6.93
CA CYS A 268 -7.48 16.51 8.25
C CYS A 268 -7.08 17.98 8.20
N ALA A 269 -7.63 18.78 9.12
CA ALA A 269 -7.33 20.21 9.19
C ALA A 269 -5.84 20.42 9.45
N VAL A 270 -5.23 21.39 8.76
CA VAL A 270 -3.88 21.85 9.10
C VAL A 270 -3.96 22.60 10.43
N ILE A 271 -3.20 22.16 11.43
CA ILE A 271 -3.15 22.81 12.74
C ILE A 271 -1.96 23.77 12.78
N LYS A 272 -0.81 23.36 12.24
CA LYS A 272 0.40 24.17 12.15
C LYS A 272 1.17 23.92 10.84
N GLY A 273 1.67 24.99 10.24
CA GLY A 273 2.34 24.96 8.94
C GLY A 273 1.39 25.20 7.77
N ASN A 274 1.75 24.69 6.59
CA ASN A 274 0.95 24.80 5.36
C ASN A 274 1.08 23.50 4.56
N LYS A 275 -0.03 22.97 4.06
CA LYS A 275 -0.04 21.73 3.28
C LYS A 275 -0.15 22.03 1.80
N TRP A 276 0.88 21.65 1.05
CA TRP A 276 0.84 21.56 -0.41
C TRP A 276 0.79 20.10 -0.83
N SER A 277 -0.07 19.80 -1.80
CA SER A 277 -0.17 18.45 -2.37
C SER A 277 -0.48 18.49 -3.85
N SER A 278 -0.14 17.43 -4.58
CA SER A 278 -0.57 17.24 -5.95
C SER A 278 -1.23 15.87 -6.13
N THR A 279 -2.46 15.87 -6.63
CA THR A 279 -3.25 14.68 -6.88
C THR A 279 -3.21 14.33 -8.36
N LYS A 280 -2.97 13.06 -8.66
CA LYS A 280 -3.17 12.46 -9.97
C LYS A 280 -4.24 11.38 -9.85
N TRP A 281 -5.35 11.58 -10.56
CA TRP A 281 -6.38 10.55 -10.71
C TRP A 281 -6.12 9.72 -11.96
N LEU A 282 -6.27 8.41 -11.83
CA LEU A 282 -6.02 7.42 -12.88
C LEU A 282 -7.33 6.74 -13.26
N ARG A 283 -7.62 6.71 -14.56
CA ARG A 283 -8.86 6.20 -15.15
C ARG A 283 -8.72 4.75 -15.64
N VAL A 284 -9.84 4.03 -15.77
CA VAL A 284 -9.87 2.67 -16.36
C VAL A 284 -9.42 2.67 -17.83
N HIS A 285 -9.73 3.73 -18.57
CA HIS A 285 -9.42 3.91 -19.98
C HIS A 285 -8.67 5.23 -20.20
N GLU A 286 -8.17 5.41 -21.42
CA GLU A 286 -7.55 6.67 -21.83
C GLU A 286 -8.47 7.87 -21.53
N TYR A 287 -7.91 8.83 -20.80
CA TYR A 287 -8.53 10.11 -20.53
C TYR A 287 -8.16 11.10 -21.64
N LYS A 288 -9.16 11.62 -22.34
CA LYS A 288 -8.97 12.60 -23.42
C LYS A 288 -8.79 14.00 -22.80
N VAL A 289 -7.70 14.66 -23.18
CA VAL A 289 -7.33 16.02 -22.74
C VAL A 289 -7.70 17.05 -23.78
#